data_AF-A0A7Y7DGR9-F1
#
_entry.id   AF-A0A7Y7DGR9-F1
#
_cell.length_a   1.000
_cell.length_b   1.000
_cell.length_c   1.000
_cell.angle_alpha   90.00
_cell.angle_beta   90.00
_cell.angle_gamma   90.00
#
_symmetry.space_group_name_H-M   'P 1'
#
loop_
_entity.id
_entity.type
_entity.pdbx_description
1 polymer ?
#
loop_
_entity_poly.entity_id
_entity_poly.type
_entity_poly.pdbx_seq_one_letter_code
_entity_poly.pdbx_strand_id
1 'polypeptide(L)'
;MFKGYKHTRYYVDIHQIALFENLMKEHEIKVISETELNNNIKNGIFYVREIDIIKIDEVCLQNDIHLHDDFSTSSEHYHWVNKLPKNLKLIAYFFIFIIVLYFIFGDLI
;
A
#
# COMPACT_ATOMS: atom_id res chain seq x y z
N MET A 1 15.22 -3.37 -18.35
CA MET A 1 15.47 -4.23 -17.18
C MET A 1 16.60 -3.65 -16.36
N PHE A 2 16.34 -3.20 -15.12
CA PHE A 2 17.37 -2.70 -14.20
C PHE A 2 18.26 -3.88 -13.76
N LYS A 3 19.27 -4.24 -14.56
CA LYS A 3 20.25 -5.27 -14.15
C LYS A 3 21.06 -4.75 -12.97
N GLY A 4 20.94 -5.40 -11.81
CA GLY A 4 21.85 -5.23 -10.66
C GLY A 4 21.54 -4.09 -9.69
N TYR A 5 20.38 -3.42 -9.81
CA TYR A 5 19.98 -2.36 -8.87
C TYR A 5 18.86 -2.85 -7.95
N LYS A 6 18.97 -2.52 -6.65
CA LYS A 6 17.81 -2.59 -5.75
C LYS A 6 16.72 -1.66 -6.29
N HIS A 7 15.52 -2.20 -6.43
CA HIS A 7 14.39 -1.50 -7.01
C HIS A 7 13.17 -1.62 -6.09
N THR A 8 12.44 -0.52 -5.96
CA THR A 8 11.18 -0.45 -5.22
C THR A 8 10.02 -0.44 -6.21
N ARG A 9 8.88 -0.98 -5.79
CA ARG A 9 7.63 -0.97 -6.52
C ARG A 9 6.72 0.11 -5.97
N TYR A 10 6.20 0.95 -6.85
CA TYR A 10 5.09 1.84 -6.55
C TYR A 10 3.85 1.38 -7.30
N TYR A 11 2.70 1.52 -6.64
CA TYR A 11 1.40 1.40 -7.28
C TYR A 11 0.79 2.79 -7.38
N VAL A 12 0.44 3.17 -8.60
CA VAL A 12 -0.19 4.44 -8.95
C VAL A 12 -1.61 4.14 -9.42
N ASP A 13 -2.57 4.93 -8.96
CA ASP A 13 -3.95 4.78 -9.41
C ASP A 13 -4.06 4.97 -10.93
N ILE A 14 -4.91 4.17 -11.58
CA ILE A 14 -5.04 4.12 -13.05
C ILE A 14 -5.30 5.49 -13.67
N HIS A 15 -6.06 6.34 -12.97
CA HIS A 15 -6.41 7.69 -13.42
C HIS A 15 -5.25 8.69 -13.32
N GLN A 16 -4.24 8.42 -12.49
CA GLN A 16 -3.08 9.27 -12.26
C GLN A 16 -1.83 8.83 -13.04
N ILE A 17 -1.85 7.63 -13.65
CA ILE A 17 -0.71 7.06 -14.41
C ILE A 17 -0.11 8.05 -15.41
N ALA A 18 -0.95 8.67 -16.25
CA ALA A 18 -0.45 9.57 -17.31
C ALA A 18 0.23 10.81 -16.73
N LEU A 19 -0.27 11.33 -15.60
CA LEU A 19 0.32 12.46 -14.91
C LEU A 19 1.65 12.05 -14.26
N PHE A 20 1.68 10.90 -13.59
CA PHE A 20 2.87 10.33 -12.99
C PHE A 20 4.00 10.14 -14.02
N GLU A 21 3.72 9.47 -15.15
CA GLU A 21 4.71 9.24 -16.20
C GLU A 21 5.28 10.53 -16.78
N ASN A 22 4.43 11.55 -16.98
CA ASN A 22 4.86 12.86 -17.45
C ASN A 22 5.78 13.56 -16.44
N LEU A 23 5.41 13.58 -15.16
CA LEU A 23 6.22 14.20 -14.11
C LEU A 23 7.55 13.47 -13.93
N MET A 24 7.55 12.14 -13.94
CA MET A 24 8.80 11.37 -13.85
C MET A 24 9.73 11.71 -15.02
N LYS A 25 9.18 11.88 -16.23
CA LYS A 25 9.96 12.31 -17.40
C LYS A 25 10.47 13.75 -17.28
N GLU A 26 9.64 14.68 -16.82
CA GLU A 26 10.02 16.09 -16.60
C GLU A 26 11.14 16.25 -15.58
N HIS A 27 11.12 15.43 -14.52
CA HIS A 27 12.14 15.42 -13.47
C HIS A 27 13.34 14.51 -13.78
N GLU A 28 13.44 13.98 -15.01
CA GLU A 28 14.51 13.07 -15.46
C GLU A 28 14.65 11.79 -14.61
N ILE A 29 13.54 11.31 -14.05
CA ILE A 29 13.47 10.12 -13.22
C ILE A 29 13.13 8.92 -14.10
N LYS A 30 13.96 7.88 -14.02
CA LYS A 30 13.74 6.65 -14.78
C LYS A 30 12.82 5.71 -14.01
N VAL A 31 11.59 5.56 -14.49
CA VAL A 31 10.63 4.55 -14.04
C VAL A 31 10.42 3.50 -15.13
N ILE A 32 10.20 2.23 -14.75
CA ILE A 32 9.86 1.14 -15.67
C ILE A 32 8.48 0.63 -15.31
N SER A 33 7.52 0.69 -16.22
CA SER A 33 6.19 0.13 -15.96
C SER A 33 6.23 -1.40 -16.02
N GLU A 34 5.42 -2.07 -15.20
CA GLU A 34 5.27 -3.52 -15.28
C GLU A 34 4.58 -3.96 -16.59
N THR A 35 3.80 -3.09 -17.21
CA THR A 35 3.21 -3.31 -18.55
C THR A 35 4.27 -3.59 -19.62
N GLU A 36 5.43 -2.94 -19.52
CA GLU A 36 6.59 -3.19 -20.40
C GLU A 36 7.22 -4.57 -20.18
N LEU A 37 6.94 -5.21 -19.04
CA LEU A 37 7.43 -6.54 -18.68
C LEU A 37 6.42 -7.64 -19.03
N ASN A 38 5.11 -7.38 -18.89
CA ASN A 38 4.03 -8.31 -19.18
C ASN A 38 3.04 -7.66 -20.17
N ASN A 39 3.24 -7.94 -21.45
CA ASN A 39 2.39 -7.48 -22.56
C ASN A 39 0.88 -7.61 -22.22
N ASN A 40 0.15 -6.48 -22.34
CA ASN A 40 -1.33 -6.34 -22.39
C ASN A 40 -2.13 -5.91 -21.14
N ILE A 41 -1.54 -5.46 -20.04
CA ILE A 41 -2.33 -4.88 -18.93
C ILE A 41 -1.72 -3.56 -18.50
N LYS A 42 -2.44 -2.43 -18.67
CA LYS A 42 -2.07 -1.16 -18.03
C LYS A 42 -2.24 -1.30 -16.51
N ASN A 43 -1.21 -1.82 -15.86
CA ASN A 43 -1.08 -1.87 -14.42
C ASN A 43 -0.35 -0.61 -13.97
N GLY A 44 -0.84 0.01 -12.90
CA GLY A 44 -0.20 1.18 -12.29
C GLY A 44 1.08 0.85 -11.54
N ILE A 45 1.78 -0.23 -11.89
CA ILE A 45 2.94 -0.74 -11.16
C ILE A 45 4.19 -0.20 -11.84
N PHE A 46 5.00 0.55 -11.08
CA PHE A 46 6.23 1.15 -11.55
C PHE A 46 7.41 0.68 -10.71
N TYR A 47 8.47 0.25 -11.39
CA TYR A 47 9.75 -0.08 -10.79
C TYR A 47 10.66 1.14 -10.84
N VAL A 48 11.19 1.51 -9.68
CA VAL A 48 12.04 2.69 -9.52
C VAL A 48 13.36 2.32 -8.84
N ARG A 49 14.41 3.09 -9.08
CA ARG A 49 15.68 2.89 -8.38
C ARG A 49 15.56 3.42 -6.96
N GLU A 50 16.15 2.71 -6.00
CA GLU A 50 16.11 3.10 -4.58
C GLU A 50 16.68 4.51 -4.33
N ILE A 51 17.69 4.91 -5.11
CA ILE A 51 18.29 6.26 -5.03
C ILE A 51 17.35 7.40 -5.42
N ASP A 52 16.29 7.11 -6.18
CA ASP A 52 15.36 8.12 -6.71
C ASP A 52 14.11 8.25 -5.85
N ILE A 53 13.91 7.38 -4.84
CA ILE A 53 12.69 7.32 -3.99
C ILE A 53 12.34 8.68 -3.39
N ILE A 54 13.28 9.32 -2.70
CA ILE A 54 13.04 10.60 -2.00
C ILE A 54 12.54 11.66 -2.99
N LYS A 55 13.15 11.70 -4.18
CA LYS A 55 12.78 12.66 -5.22
C LYS A 55 11.39 12.35 -5.81
N ILE A 56 11.04 11.07 -5.94
CA ILE A 56 9.74 10.64 -6.43
C ILE A 56 8.64 11.01 -5.42
N ASP A 57 8.88 10.73 -4.13
CA ASP A 57 7.93 11.04 -3.07
C ASP A 57 7.66 12.55 -2.99
N GLU A 58 8.70 13.38 -3.10
CA GLU A 58 8.55 14.84 -3.14
C GLU A 58 7.71 15.31 -4.34
N VAL A 59 8.01 14.80 -5.54
CA VAL A 59 7.26 15.16 -6.76
C VAL A 59 5.80 14.72 -6.65
N CYS A 60 5.55 13.52 -6.13
CA CYS A 60 4.20 13.00 -5.98
C CYS A 60 3.41 13.76 -4.91
N LEU A 61 4.04 14.10 -3.77
CA LEU A 61 3.42 14.90 -2.72
C LEU A 61 3.06 16.31 -3.20
N GLN A 62 3.92 16.95 -4.00
CA GLN A 62 3.66 18.29 -4.53
C GLN A 62 2.54 18.32 -5.57
N ASN A 63 2.28 17.19 -6.24
CA ASN A 63 1.32 17.08 -7.34
C ASN A 63 0.08 16.24 -6.98
N ASP A 64 -0.13 15.94 -5.69
CA ASP A 64 -1.26 15.14 -5.17
C ASP A 64 -1.41 13.77 -5.86
N ILE A 65 -0.28 13.13 -6.17
CA ILE A 65 -0.25 11.76 -6.68
C ILE A 65 -0.20 10.80 -5.51
N HIS A 66 -1.14 9.86 -5.48
CA HIS A 66 -1.22 8.87 -4.42
C HIS A 66 -0.43 7.63 -4.85
N LEU A 67 0.71 7.43 -4.19
CA LEU A 67 1.50 6.22 -4.29
C LEU A 67 1.03 5.26 -3.20
N HIS A 68 0.65 4.04 -3.59
CA HIS A 68 0.54 2.96 -2.63
C HIS A 68 1.89 2.27 -2.57
N ASP A 69 2.45 2.17 -1.37
CA ASP A 69 3.70 1.47 -1.13
C ASP A 69 3.47 -0.04 -0.96
N ASP A 70 4.37 -0.86 -1.54
CA ASP A 70 4.56 -2.25 -1.07
C ASP A 70 5.05 -2.26 0.40
N PHE A 71 5.60 -1.13 0.91
CA PHE A 71 5.74 -0.84 2.33
C PHE A 71 4.37 -0.53 2.98
N SER A 72 3.42 -1.44 2.81
CA SER A 72 2.64 -1.79 3.99
C SER A 72 3.66 -2.34 4.99
N THR A 73 4.13 -1.47 5.90
CA THR A 73 4.47 -1.96 7.23
C THR A 73 3.37 -2.93 7.59
N SER A 74 3.79 -4.12 7.99
CA SER A 74 3.05 -5.26 8.49
C SER A 74 2.12 -4.95 9.67
N SER A 75 1.39 -3.83 9.63
CA SER A 75 0.19 -3.54 10.39
C SER A 75 -1.08 -4.04 9.67
N GLU A 76 -0.94 -4.79 8.57
CA GLU A 76 -1.80 -5.96 8.37
C GLU A 76 -1.44 -7.03 9.43
N HIS A 77 -1.57 -6.67 10.71
CA HIS A 77 -2.19 -7.62 11.63
C HIS A 77 -3.58 -7.83 11.06
N TYR A 78 -3.66 -8.84 10.18
CA TYR A 78 -4.86 -9.56 9.84
C TYR A 78 -5.56 -9.91 11.14
N HIS A 79 -6.36 -8.99 11.66
CA HIS A 79 -7.45 -9.37 12.55
C HIS A 79 -8.32 -10.24 11.65
N TRP A 80 -8.19 -11.55 11.82
CA TRP A 80 -9.02 -12.57 11.17
C TRP A 80 -10.51 -12.19 11.22
N VAL A 81 -10.90 -11.47 12.27
CA VAL A 81 -12.22 -10.85 12.45
C VAL A 81 -12.63 -9.97 11.26
N ASN A 82 -11.71 -9.24 10.62
CA ASN A 82 -12.03 -8.39 9.48
C ASN A 82 -12.37 -9.14 8.18
N LYS A 83 -12.02 -10.42 8.08
CA LYS A 83 -12.43 -11.30 6.96
C LYS A 83 -13.82 -11.91 7.16
N LEU A 84 -14.43 -11.75 8.34
CA LEU A 84 -15.72 -12.36 8.65
C LEU A 84 -16.90 -11.55 8.08
N PRO A 85 -18.02 -12.20 7.72
CA PRO A 85 -19.25 -11.49 7.38
C PRO A 85 -19.74 -10.66 8.59
N LYS A 86 -20.42 -9.53 8.33
CA LYS A 86 -20.81 -8.51 9.34
C LYS A 86 -21.38 -9.10 10.63
N ASN A 87 -22.25 -10.11 10.52
CA ASN A 87 -22.90 -10.74 11.68
C ASN A 87 -21.90 -11.50 12.57
N LEU A 88 -20.92 -12.17 11.98
CA LEU A 88 -19.87 -12.87 12.75
C LEU A 88 -18.89 -11.90 13.40
N LYS A 89 -18.61 -10.74 12.77
CA LYS A 89 -17.78 -9.69 13.39
C LYS A 89 -18.42 -9.20 14.68
N LEU A 90 -19.72 -8.91 14.63
CA LEU A 90 -20.47 -8.43 15.79
C LEU A 90 -20.42 -9.44 16.94
N ILE A 91 -20.59 -10.73 16.63
CA ILE A 91 -20.51 -11.82 17.60
C ILE A 91 -19.10 -11.92 18.21
N ALA A 92 -18.05 -11.87 17.40
CA ALA A 92 -16.67 -11.93 17.88
C ALA A 92 -16.34 -10.75 18.81
N TYR A 93 -16.75 -9.52 18.45
CA TYR A 93 -16.57 -8.36 19.31
C TYR A 93 -17.36 -8.46 20.63
N PHE A 94 -18.56 -9.05 20.59
CA PHE A 94 -19.36 -9.28 21.80
C PHE A 94 -18.67 -10.24 22.79
N PHE A 95 -18.08 -11.34 22.31
CA PHE A 95 -17.33 -12.26 23.18
C PHE A 95 -16.07 -11.62 23.76
N ILE A 96 -15.31 -10.88 22.94
CA ILE A 96 -14.13 -10.15 23.41
C ILE A 96 -14.52 -9.16 24.52
N PHE A 97 -15.64 -8.45 24.34
CA PHE A 97 -16.15 -7.51 25.33
C PHE A 97 -16.52 -8.19 26.66
N ILE A 98 -17.16 -9.36 26.61
CA ILE A 98 -17.48 -10.15 27.83
C ILE A 98 -16.20 -10.58 28.54
N ILE A 99 -15.18 -11.04 27.82
CA ILE A 99 -13.89 -11.44 28.40
C ILE A 99 -13.24 -10.26 29.11
N VAL A 100 -13.23 -9.08 28.47
CA VAL A 100 -12.68 -7.86 29.07
C VAL A 100 -13.46 -7.47 30.34
N LEU A 101 -14.79 -7.51 30.31
CA LEU A 101 -15.61 -7.26 31.49
C LEU A 101 -15.31 -8.26 32.63
N TYR A 102 -15.12 -9.54 32.30
CA TYR A 102 -14.74 -10.55 33.28
C TYR A 102 -13.39 -10.22 33.94
N PHE A 103 -12.39 -9.75 33.19
CA PHE A 103 -11.11 -9.34 33.81
C PHE A 103 -11.22 -8.06 34.64
N ILE A 104 -12.06 -7.10 34.25
CA ILE A 104 -12.22 -5.83 34.98
C ILE A 104 -13.01 -6.03 36.29
N PHE A 105 -14.05 -6.86 36.26
CA PHE A 105 -14.98 -7.02 37.38
C PHE A 105 -14.86 -8.36 38.10
N GLY A 106 -14.11 -9.32 37.55
CA GLY A 106 -13.91 -10.65 38.13
C GLY A 106 -13.00 -10.63 39.35
N ASP A 107 -12.06 -9.69 39.44
CA ASP A 107 -11.24 -9.45 40.65
C ASP A 107 -12.03 -8.73 41.77
N LEU A 108 -13.27 -8.31 41.51
CA LEU A 108 -14.14 -7.60 42.46
C LEU A 108 -15.14 -8.54 43.19
N ILE A 109 -15.13 -9.85 42.89
CA ILE A 109 -15.96 -10.90 43.49
C ILE A 109 -15.07 -11.86 44.28
#